data_AF-A0A9P9GQ94-F1
#
_entry.id   AF-A0A9P9GQ94-F1
#
_cell.length_a   1.000
_cell.length_b   1.000
_cell.length_c   1.000
_cell.angle_alpha   90.00
_cell.angle_beta   90.00
_cell.angle_gamma   90.00
#
_symmetry.space_group_name_H-M   'P 1'
#
loop_
_entity.id
_entity.type
_entity.pdbx_description
1 polymer ?
#
loop_
_entity_poly.entity_id
_entity_poly.type
_entity_poly.pdbx_seq_one_letter_code
_entity_poly.pdbx_strand_id
1 'polypeptide(L)'
;MGSWVPVHKKSPKQNFIDFFGHLGPERELIERDAYRKLLGHMFMSKLARDLPPNYVLIHAVCPGPVRDTGIWKSMKSRRLLFIFGTLPKGALTYIDAVAVKVMKSYGKILRNYSVLKKRCSTYEYHDQAQQERL
;
A
#
# COMPACT_ATOMS: atom_id res chain seq x y z
N MET A 1 40.63 -27.83 -6.52
CA MET A 1 39.42 -27.69 -7.37
C MET A 1 38.27 -27.28 -6.47
N GLY A 2 37.92 -25.99 -6.45
CA GLY A 2 36.80 -25.49 -5.65
C GLY A 2 35.49 -25.63 -6.43
N SER A 3 34.55 -26.44 -5.94
CA SER A 3 33.24 -26.61 -6.55
C SER A 3 32.43 -25.32 -6.41
N TRP A 4 32.14 -24.66 -7.53
CA TRP A 4 31.17 -23.58 -7.60
C TRP A 4 29.77 -24.16 -7.40
N VAL A 5 29.19 -23.94 -6.22
CA VAL A 5 27.76 -24.21 -6.00
C VAL A 5 26.98 -23.02 -6.55
N PRO A 6 26.10 -23.20 -7.56
CA PRO A 6 25.31 -22.11 -8.09
C PRO A 6 24.33 -21.61 -7.01
N VAL A 7 24.48 -20.35 -6.61
CA VAL A 7 23.51 -19.66 -5.75
C VAL A 7 22.23 -19.49 -6.57
N HIS A 8 21.27 -20.39 -6.40
CA HIS A 8 19.94 -20.26 -6.98
C HIS A 8 19.32 -18.93 -6.50
N LYS A 9 19.25 -17.94 -7.40
CA LYS A 9 18.52 -16.69 -7.16
C LYS A 9 17.04 -17.05 -7.02
N LYS A 10 16.54 -17.06 -5.79
CA LYS A 10 15.10 -17.19 -5.50
C LYS A 10 14.33 -16.08 -6.22
N SER A 11 13.19 -16.45 -6.81
CA SER A 11 12.33 -15.48 -7.49
C SER A 11 11.78 -14.44 -6.50
N PRO A 12 11.45 -13.21 -6.96
CA PRO A 12 10.85 -12.19 -6.09
C PRO A 12 9.57 -12.66 -5.39
N LYS A 13 8.79 -13.53 -6.06
CA LYS A 13 7.59 -14.15 -5.48
C LYS A 13 7.94 -15.13 -4.36
N GLN A 14 8.99 -15.93 -4.52
CA GLN A 14 9.45 -16.84 -3.49
C GLN A 14 10.01 -16.09 -2.27
N ASN A 15 10.73 -14.98 -2.49
CA ASN A 15 11.19 -14.12 -1.39
C ASN A 15 10.03 -13.45 -0.65
N PHE A 16 8.93 -13.10 -1.35
CA PHE A 16 7.73 -12.55 -0.73
C PHE A 16 6.98 -13.61 0.11
N ILE A 17 6.84 -14.83 -0.42
CA ILE A 17 6.22 -15.96 0.30
C ILE A 17 7.08 -16.36 1.50
N ASP A 18 8.41 -16.44 1.37
CA ASP A 18 9.31 -16.74 2.49
C ASP A 18 9.29 -15.61 3.56
N PHE A 19 9.04 -14.36 3.16
CA PHE A 19 8.91 -13.21 4.07
C PHE A 19 7.60 -13.24 4.87
N PHE A 20 6.48 -13.61 4.23
CA PHE A 20 5.16 -13.63 4.88
C PHE A 20 4.73 -15.03 5.37
N GLY A 21 5.37 -16.10 4.92
CA GLY A 21 4.98 -17.49 5.16
C GLY A 21 5.35 -18.03 6.54
N HIS A 22 6.24 -17.36 7.27
CA HIS A 22 6.60 -17.69 8.65
C HIS A 22 5.84 -16.87 9.70
N LEU A 23 4.89 -16.05 9.27
CA LEU A 23 4.10 -15.21 10.16
C LEU A 23 2.99 -16.08 10.76
N GLY A 24 3.24 -16.64 11.96
CA GLY A 24 2.20 -17.26 12.77
C GLY A 24 1.21 -16.21 13.30
N PRO A 25 1.20 -15.90 14.61
CA PRO A 25 0.28 -14.91 15.21
C PRO A 25 0.45 -13.47 14.65
N GLU A 26 1.57 -13.15 14.00
CA GLU A 26 1.77 -11.87 13.33
C GLU A 26 0.89 -11.71 12.07
N ARG A 27 0.42 -12.81 11.48
CA ARG A 27 -0.45 -12.78 10.30
C ARG A 27 -1.80 -12.14 10.61
N GLU A 28 -2.40 -12.47 11.75
CA GLU A 28 -3.67 -11.87 12.18
C GLU A 28 -3.55 -10.36 12.41
N LEU A 29 -2.42 -9.90 12.99
CA LEU A 29 -2.13 -8.48 13.15
C LEU A 29 -1.97 -7.77 11.80
N ILE A 30 -1.32 -8.42 10.83
CA ILE A 30 -1.14 -7.88 9.47
C ILE A 30 -2.45 -7.85 8.71
N GLU A 31 -3.28 -8.90 8.82
CA GLU A 31 -4.61 -8.93 8.22
C GLU A 31 -5.50 -7.84 8.82
N ARG A 32 -5.49 -7.68 10.15
CA ARG A 32 -6.23 -6.59 10.82
C ARG A 32 -5.77 -5.21 10.39
N ASP A 33 -4.46 -4.99 10.26
CA ASP A 33 -3.90 -3.73 9.75
C ASP A 33 -4.28 -3.49 8.27
N ALA A 34 -4.25 -4.54 7.45
CA ALA A 34 -4.68 -4.49 6.05
C ALA A 34 -6.17 -4.12 5.94
N TYR A 35 -7.05 -4.74 6.72
CA TYR A 35 -8.47 -4.40 6.76
C TYR A 35 -8.72 -2.97 7.22
N ARG A 36 -7.99 -2.49 8.24
CA ARG A 36 -8.09 -1.09 8.69
C ARG A 36 -7.69 -0.10 7.59
N LYS A 37 -6.59 -0.37 6.89
CA LYS A 37 -6.12 0.48 5.78
C LYS A 37 -7.07 0.44 4.59
N LEU A 38 -7.66 -0.72 4.31
CA LEU A 38 -8.67 -0.89 3.27
C LEU A 38 -9.94 -0.10 3.60
N LEU A 39 -10.46 -0.22 4.83
CA LEU A 39 -11.64 0.52 5.27
C LEU A 39 -11.39 2.04 5.22
N GLY A 40 -10.23 2.50 5.71
CA GLY A 40 -9.83 3.91 5.59
C GLY A 40 -9.76 4.38 4.14
N HIS A 41 -9.27 3.53 3.22
CA HIS A 41 -9.27 3.85 1.79
C HIS A 41 -10.68 3.96 1.21
N MET A 42 -11.59 3.03 1.54
CA MET A 42 -12.99 3.08 1.10
C MET A 42 -13.67 4.36 1.58
N PHE A 43 -13.45 4.73 2.85
CA PHE A 43 -13.99 5.96 3.42
C PHE A 43 -13.47 7.22 2.70
N MET A 44 -12.16 7.34 2.50
CA MET A 44 -11.58 8.46 1.75
C MET A 44 -12.07 8.51 0.30
N SER A 45 -12.25 7.35 -0.34
CA SER A 45 -12.78 7.25 -1.71
C SER A 45 -14.22 7.74 -1.78
N LYS A 46 -15.05 7.43 -0.78
CA LYS A 46 -16.42 7.95 -0.67
C LYS A 46 -16.42 9.47 -0.47
N LEU A 47 -15.64 9.98 0.48
CA LEU A 47 -15.52 11.43 0.71
C LEU A 47 -15.07 12.18 -0.55
N ALA A 48 -14.11 11.65 -1.30
CA ALA A 48 -13.63 12.28 -2.53
C ALA A 48 -14.66 12.31 -3.67
N ARG A 49 -15.69 11.46 -3.62
CA ARG A 49 -16.84 11.53 -4.56
C ARG A 49 -17.86 12.57 -4.13
N ASP A 50 -18.12 12.63 -2.83
CA ASP A 50 -19.19 13.45 -2.25
C ASP A 50 -18.75 14.92 -2.06
N LEU A 51 -17.44 15.19 -1.96
CA LEU A 51 -16.86 16.52 -1.86
C LEU A 51 -16.19 16.94 -3.19
N PRO A 52 -16.41 18.18 -3.68
CA PRO A 52 -15.68 18.67 -4.84
C PRO A 52 -14.23 19.04 -4.47
N PRO A 53 -13.25 18.80 -5.37
CA PRO A 53 -11.84 19.12 -5.11
C PRO A 53 -11.56 20.62 -4.91
N ASN A 54 -12.48 21.50 -5.32
CA ASN A 54 -12.36 22.95 -5.14
C ASN A 54 -12.51 23.39 -3.67
N TYR A 55 -13.13 22.55 -2.83
CA TYR A 55 -13.30 22.83 -1.40
C TYR A 55 -12.26 22.08 -0.56
N VAL A 56 -12.06 20.79 -0.86
CA VAL A 56 -11.16 19.93 -0.08
C VAL A 56 -10.45 18.95 -1.00
N LEU A 57 -9.14 18.81 -0.81
CA LEU A 57 -8.31 17.83 -1.51
C LEU A 57 -8.11 16.59 -0.65
N ILE A 58 -8.51 15.43 -1.19
CA ILE A 58 -8.45 14.15 -0.48
C ILE A 58 -7.55 13.18 -1.25
N HIS A 59 -6.48 12.74 -0.58
CA HIS A 59 -5.47 11.84 -1.13
C HIS A 59 -5.23 10.65 -0.21
N ALA A 60 -5.22 9.44 -0.80
CA ALA A 60 -4.73 8.26 -0.13
C ALA A 60 -3.28 8.01 -0.56
N VAL A 61 -2.34 8.10 0.37
CA VAL A 61 -0.90 7.97 0.07
C VAL A 61 -0.32 6.71 0.71
N CYS A 62 0.41 5.94 -0.09
CA CYS A 62 1.15 4.76 0.34
C CYS A 62 2.64 4.96 0.00
N PRO A 63 3.49 5.34 0.98
CA PRO A 63 4.92 5.58 0.75
C PRO A 63 5.74 4.28 0.54
N GLY A 64 5.06 3.13 0.50
CA GLY A 64 5.71 1.82 0.50
C GLY A 64 6.33 1.49 1.86
N PRO A 65 7.18 0.45 1.92
CA PRO A 65 7.91 0.12 3.13
C PRO A 65 9.02 1.16 3.37
N VAL A 66 8.98 1.82 4.54
CA VAL A 66 9.90 2.90 4.91
C VAL A 66 10.66 2.51 6.18
N ARG A 67 11.99 2.39 6.08
CA ARG A 67 12.85 2.14 7.24
C ARG A 67 12.91 3.38 8.15
N ASP A 68 13.40 3.19 9.37
CA ASP A 68 13.62 4.27 10.34
C ASP A 68 12.34 4.93 10.91
N THR A 69 11.16 4.33 10.65
CA THR A 69 9.85 4.75 11.20
C THR A 69 9.55 4.20 12.60
N GLY A 70 10.44 3.38 13.15
CA GLY A 70 10.20 2.65 14.40
C GLY A 70 9.28 1.42 14.26
N ILE A 71 8.47 1.35 13.20
CA ILE A 71 7.52 0.25 12.91
C ILE A 71 8.26 -1.09 12.74
N TRP A 72 9.48 -1.06 12.22
CA TRP A 72 10.27 -2.26 11.93
C TRP A 72 11.23 -2.65 13.06
N LYS A 73 11.16 -2.02 14.24
CA LYS A 73 12.11 -2.28 15.35
C LYS A 73 12.07 -3.73 15.84
N SER A 74 10.93 -4.41 15.73
CA SER A 74 10.76 -5.82 16.13
C SER A 74 11.22 -6.82 15.06
N MET A 75 11.52 -6.39 13.83
CA MET A 75 11.95 -7.32 12.78
C MET A 75 13.36 -7.85 13.07
N LYS A 76 13.42 -9.15 13.38
CA LYS A 76 14.67 -9.88 13.66
C LYS A 76 15.69 -9.81 12.51
N SER A 77 15.22 -9.64 11.27
CA SER A 77 16.07 -9.56 10.08
C SER A 77 16.23 -8.12 9.58
N ARG A 78 17.15 -7.36 10.20
CA ARG A 78 17.53 -6.00 9.75
C ARG A 78 18.10 -5.96 8.33
N ARG A 79 18.55 -7.10 7.78
CA ARG A 79 19.08 -7.20 6.41
C ARG A 79 18.03 -6.87 5.33
N LEU A 80 16.76 -7.11 5.61
CA LEU A 80 15.68 -6.82 4.64
C LEU A 80 15.31 -5.33 4.61
N LEU A 81 15.64 -4.57 5.67
CA LEU A 81 15.37 -3.13 5.76
C LEU A 81 16.21 -2.29 4.79
N PHE A 82 17.32 -2.82 4.28
CA PHE A 82 18.15 -2.13 3.28
C PHE A 82 17.44 -1.95 1.93
N ILE A 83 16.40 -2.75 1.66
CA ILE A 83 15.58 -2.66 0.44
C ILE A 83 14.44 -1.64 0.62
N PHE A 84 14.18 -1.18 1.86
CA PHE A 84 13.11 -0.25 2.17
C PHE A 84 13.53 1.20 1.90
N GLY A 85 12.54 2.05 1.58
CA GLY A 85 12.78 3.48 1.39
C GLY A 85 13.22 4.15 2.68
N THR A 86 14.03 5.20 2.58
CA THR A 86 14.40 6.02 3.75
C THR A 86 13.21 6.87 4.22
N LEU A 87 13.23 7.30 5.48
CA LEU A 87 12.19 8.19 6.02
C LEU A 87 11.97 9.46 5.16
N PRO A 88 13.01 10.20 4.71
CA PRO A 88 12.82 11.33 3.80
C PRO A 88 12.17 10.94 2.48
N LYS A 89 12.54 9.80 1.89
CA LYS A 89 11.94 9.29 0.65
C LYS A 89 10.45 8.95 0.84
N GLY A 90 10.09 8.35 1.97
CA GLY A 90 8.71 8.11 2.34
C GLY A 90 7.90 9.41 2.48
N ALA A 91 8.44 10.40 3.21
CA ALA A 91 7.82 11.70 3.40
C ALA A 91 7.60 12.46 2.08
N LEU A 92 8.57 12.41 1.18
CA LEU A 92 8.47 13.02 -0.15
C LEU A 92 7.31 12.47 -0.98
N THR A 93 6.84 11.24 -0.72
CA THR A 93 5.66 10.69 -1.41
C THR A 93 4.37 11.43 -1.02
N TYR A 94 4.28 11.92 0.22
CA TYR A 94 3.16 12.76 0.65
C TYR A 94 3.25 14.16 0.06
N ILE A 95 4.47 14.73 0.04
CA ILE A 95 4.72 16.04 -0.58
C ILE A 95 4.38 16.01 -2.07
N ASP A 96 4.79 14.96 -2.79
CA ASP A 96 4.44 14.78 -4.20
C ASP A 96 2.93 14.72 -4.44
N ALA A 97 2.17 14.09 -3.54
CA ALA A 97 0.71 14.06 -3.63
C ALA A 97 0.09 15.46 -3.51
N VAL A 98 0.55 16.26 -2.54
CA VAL A 98 -0.05 17.57 -2.18
C VAL A 98 0.54 18.75 -2.95
N ALA A 99 1.76 18.65 -3.48
CA ALA A 99 2.43 19.75 -4.18
C ALA A 99 2.52 19.55 -5.70
N VAL A 100 2.60 18.29 -6.18
CA VAL A 100 2.89 18.00 -7.60
C VAL A 100 1.72 17.34 -8.31
N LYS A 101 1.10 16.34 -7.66
CA LYS A 101 0.08 15.48 -8.26
C LYS A 101 -1.32 15.75 -7.71
N VAL A 102 -1.56 16.95 -7.18
CA VAL A 102 -2.80 17.37 -6.51
C VAL A 102 -4.04 16.92 -7.28
N MET A 103 -4.31 17.51 -8.43
CA MET A 103 -5.52 17.15 -9.19
C MET A 103 -5.44 15.75 -9.80
N LYS A 104 -4.24 15.27 -10.15
CA LYS A 104 -4.05 13.97 -10.81
C LYS A 104 -4.34 12.78 -9.88
N SER A 105 -4.09 12.96 -8.59
CA SER A 105 -4.21 11.93 -7.55
C SER A 105 -5.45 12.10 -6.66
N TYR A 106 -6.29 13.10 -6.93
CA TYR A 106 -7.55 13.32 -6.21
C TYR A 106 -8.44 12.08 -6.26
N GLY A 107 -8.88 11.61 -5.08
CA GLY A 107 -9.72 10.41 -4.94
C GLY A 107 -9.05 9.10 -5.39
N LYS A 108 -7.73 9.08 -5.59
CA LYS A 108 -6.96 7.90 -6.01
C LYS A 108 -5.88 7.56 -4.98
N ILE A 109 -5.33 6.35 -5.10
CA ILE A 109 -4.16 5.94 -4.32
C ILE A 109 -2.90 6.40 -5.07
N LEU A 110 -2.04 7.12 -4.36
CA LEU A 110 -0.67 7.40 -4.78
C LEU A 110 0.28 6.47 -4.03
N ARG A 111 0.99 5.62 -4.76
CA ARG A 111 1.97 4.68 -4.21
C ARG A 111 3.33 4.92 -4.81
N ASN A 112 4.35 5.18 -3.99
CA ASN A 112 5.72 5.44 -4.44
C ASN A 112 5.78 6.39 -5.66
N TYR A 113 5.20 7.59 -5.51
CA TYR A 113 5.11 8.61 -6.56
C TYR A 113 4.23 8.26 -7.78
N SER A 114 3.62 7.07 -7.82
CA SER A 114 2.81 6.59 -8.94
C SER A 114 1.34 6.61 -8.57
N VAL A 115 0.50 7.22 -9.41
CA VAL A 115 -0.95 7.16 -9.25
C VAL A 115 -1.43 5.80 -9.74
N LEU A 116 -2.02 5.01 -8.86
CA LEU A 116 -2.56 3.72 -9.24
C LEU A 116 -3.82 3.94 -10.10
N LYS A 117 -3.82 3.37 -11.32
CA LYS A 117 -4.93 3.51 -12.28
C LYS A 117 -6.23 2.90 -11.76
N LYS A 118 -6.13 1.87 -10.92
CA LYS A 118 -7.30 1.34 -10.23
C LYS A 118 -7.72 2.35 -9.17
N ARG A 119 -8.86 3.05 -9.41
CA ARG A 119 -9.79 3.28 -8.29
C ARG A 119 -10.00 1.92 -7.63
N CYS A 120 -10.30 1.87 -6.35
CA CYS A 120 -10.91 0.67 -5.79
C CYS A 120 -12.31 0.52 -6.42
N SER A 121 -12.36 0.20 -7.71
CA SER A 121 -13.51 -0.18 -8.52
C SER A 121 -13.60 -1.69 -8.36
N THR A 122 -14.12 -2.09 -7.20
CA THR A 122 -14.73 -3.39 -6.91
C THR A 122 -15.17 -3.35 -5.44
N TYR A 123 -16.10 -2.44 -5.16
CA TYR A 123 -17.21 -2.71 -4.24
C TYR A 123 -18.50 -2.28 -4.94
N GLU A 124 -18.63 -2.64 -6.22
CA GLU A 124 -19.93 -2.92 -6.82
C GLU A 124 -20.30 -4.32 -6.32
N TYR A 125 -20.66 -4.41 -5.04
CA TYR A 125 -21.35 -5.56 -4.48
C TYR A 125 -22.66 -4.97 -3.95
N HIS A 126 -23.75 -5.24 -4.68
CA HIS A 126 -25.11 -4.69 -4.53
C HIS A 126 -25.38 -3.30 -5.12
N ASP A 127 -25.53 -3.25 -6.44
CA ASP A 127 -26.62 -2.48 -7.07
C ASP A 127 -27.40 -3.34 -8.08
N GLN A 128 -26.77 -4.39 -8.63
CA GLN A 128 -27.46 -5.37 -9.47
C GLN A 128 -28.53 -6.19 -8.75
N ALA A 129 -28.48 -6.30 -7.41
CA ALA A 129 -29.52 -6.99 -6.64
C ALA A 129 -30.80 -6.16 -6.41
N GLN A 130 -30.82 -4.88 -6.76
CA GLN A 130 -32.03 -4.04 -6.71
C GLN A 130 -32.69 -3.83 -8.07
N GLN A 131 -31.98 -4.08 -9.18
CA GLN A 131 -32.55 -4.02 -10.53
C GLN A 131 -33.26 -5.31 -10.98
N GLU A 132 -33.09 -6.43 -10.28
CA GLU A 132 -33.83 -7.69 -10.54
C GLU A 132 -35.10 -7.83 -9.70
N ARG A 133 -35.53 -6.77 -8.98
CA ARG A 133 -36.74 -6.77 -8.13
C ARG A 133 -37.73 -5.65 -8.47
N LEU A 134 -37.62 -5.04 -9.65
CA LEU A 134 -38.60 -4.15 -10.25
C LEU A 134 -38.97 -4.67 -11.64
#